data_AF-F9FXV8-F1
#
_entry.id   AF-F9FXV8-F1
#
_cell.length_a   1.000
_cell.length_b   1.000
_cell.length_c   1.000
_cell.angle_alpha   90.00
_cell.angle_beta   90.00
_cell.angle_gamma   90.00
#
_symmetry.space_group_name_H-M   'P 1'
#
loop_
_entity.id
_entity.type
_entity.pdbx_description
1 polymer ?
#
loop_
_entity_poly.entity_id
_entity_poly.type
_entity_poly.pdbx_seq_one_letter_code
_entity_poly.pdbx_strand_id
1 'polypeptide(L)'
;MAPIKNIILALFVAADLAAVSAHSVITNAVGDAGGSGMALGVDTSTPRDGTRRRPFQQDATRFRGNAADTVGETLSNGDNDIEQGTLDIMEETGSQLPQVNPGGSLEMTVHQVNSDGAGPYTCMINADGTGTSWDNIPVTTNVEGNERGRNRDGEMGDFPLVASIPAGQNCTGTVAGEDNVCLVRCQNPARAGPFGGVIPVQMAQANGDTAGNAGNAGNAGNTGNTGNA
;
A
#
# COMPACT_ATOMS: atom_id res chain seq x y z
N MET A 1 6.52 24.80 68.26
CA MET A 1 5.51 24.02 67.51
C MET A 1 4.96 24.91 66.41
N ALA A 2 5.36 24.67 65.15
CA ALA A 2 4.85 25.39 63.98
C ALA A 2 4.18 24.36 63.06
N PRO A 3 3.05 24.69 62.41
CA PRO A 3 2.22 23.69 61.73
C PRO A 3 2.80 23.34 60.36
N ILE A 4 2.98 22.04 60.11
CA ILE A 4 3.34 21.48 58.81
C ILE A 4 2.16 21.71 57.87
N LYS A 5 2.35 22.59 56.88
CA LYS A 5 1.35 22.90 55.86
C LYS A 5 1.47 21.82 54.78
N ASN A 6 0.49 20.91 54.74
CA ASN A 6 0.37 19.86 53.74
C ASN A 6 0.40 20.47 52.32
N ILE A 7 1.51 20.25 51.61
CA ILE A 7 1.60 20.50 50.17
C ILE A 7 0.88 19.33 49.50
N ILE A 8 -0.38 19.55 49.11
CA ILE A 8 -1.09 18.65 48.22
C ILE A 8 -0.53 18.90 46.81
N LEU A 9 0.35 18.00 46.38
CA LEU A 9 0.85 17.96 45.00
C LEU A 9 -0.27 17.42 44.12
N ALA A 10 -1.00 18.31 43.46
CA ALA A 10 -1.99 17.94 42.45
C ALA A 10 -1.27 17.37 41.22
N LEU A 11 -1.24 16.04 41.13
CA LEU A 11 -0.90 15.33 39.90
C LEU A 11 -2.00 15.62 38.86
N PHE A 12 -1.73 16.55 37.96
CA PHE A 12 -2.47 16.63 36.70
C PHE A 12 -2.14 15.37 35.90
N VAL A 13 -2.99 14.35 36.03
CA VAL A 13 -3.06 13.28 35.04
C VAL A 13 -3.55 13.98 33.77
N ALA A 14 -2.66 14.17 32.81
CA ALA A 14 -3.05 14.46 31.43
C ALA A 14 -3.88 13.25 30.97
N ALA A 15 -5.20 13.37 31.08
CA ALA A 15 -6.08 12.48 30.36
C ALA A 15 -5.81 12.75 28.88
N ASP A 16 -5.31 11.73 28.16
CA ASP A 16 -5.27 11.68 26.70
C ASP A 16 -6.71 11.76 26.17
N LEU A 17 -7.26 12.97 26.21
CA LEU A 17 -8.59 13.31 25.76
C LEU A 17 -8.53 13.46 24.24
N ALA A 18 -9.20 12.52 23.58
CA ALA A 18 -9.36 12.41 22.13
C ALA A 18 -8.07 12.14 21.36
N ALA A 19 -7.63 10.87 21.40
CA ALA A 19 -7.03 10.26 20.22
C ALA A 19 -8.07 10.35 19.08
N VAL A 20 -8.08 11.49 18.37
CA VAL A 20 -8.69 11.61 17.04
C VAL A 20 -7.85 10.69 16.17
N SER A 21 -8.29 9.44 16.19
CA SER A 21 -7.85 8.36 15.36
C SER A 21 -8.23 8.80 13.97
N ALA A 22 -7.26 9.28 13.20
CA ALA A 22 -7.41 9.82 11.86
C ALA A 22 -7.11 8.71 10.87
N HIS A 23 -8.03 8.24 10.02
CA HIS A 23 -7.83 6.92 9.38
C HIS A 23 -8.29 6.92 7.94
N SER A 24 -7.44 6.36 7.09
CA SER A 24 -7.75 6.00 5.72
C SER A 24 -7.11 4.66 5.41
N VAL A 25 -7.74 3.88 4.55
CA VAL A 25 -7.25 2.56 4.12
C VAL A 25 -7.23 2.53 2.60
N ILE A 26 -6.15 2.06 1.98
CA ILE A 26 -6.13 1.80 0.54
C ILE A 26 -6.66 0.39 0.33
N THR A 27 -7.96 0.29 0.06
CA THR A 27 -8.72 -0.98 0.04
C THR A 27 -8.66 -1.70 -1.30
N ASN A 28 -8.25 -1.00 -2.36
CA ASN A 28 -8.07 -1.59 -3.67
C ASN A 28 -6.95 -0.85 -4.41
N ALA A 29 -6.20 -1.58 -5.22
CA ALA A 29 -5.18 -1.06 -6.11
C ALA A 29 -5.15 -1.92 -7.38
N VAL A 30 -5.14 -1.28 -8.55
CA VAL A 30 -5.12 -1.91 -9.87
C VAL A 30 -4.03 -1.24 -10.70
N GLY A 31 -3.14 -2.04 -11.26
CA GLY A 31 -2.09 -1.54 -12.14
C GLY A 31 -2.60 -1.36 -13.58
N ASP A 32 -1.93 -0.53 -14.37
CA ASP A 32 -2.32 -0.25 -15.76
C ASP A 32 -2.21 -1.47 -16.68
N ALA A 33 -1.46 -2.51 -16.29
CA ALA A 33 -1.41 -3.81 -16.96
C ALA A 33 -2.33 -4.87 -16.32
N GLY A 34 -3.17 -4.50 -15.35
CA GLY A 34 -4.09 -5.40 -14.65
C GLY A 34 -3.60 -5.81 -13.26
N GLY A 35 -4.05 -6.99 -12.81
CA GLY A 35 -3.87 -7.43 -11.43
C GLY A 35 -4.69 -6.61 -10.42
N SER A 36 -4.76 -7.09 -9.19
CA SER A 36 -5.41 -6.35 -8.12
C SER A 36 -4.73 -6.60 -6.78
N GLY A 37 -4.85 -5.65 -5.88
CA GLY A 37 -4.24 -5.70 -4.56
C GLY A 37 -4.86 -4.68 -3.62
N MET A 38 -4.22 -4.48 -2.48
CA MET A 38 -4.57 -3.48 -1.48
C MET A 38 -3.30 -3.10 -0.70
N ALA A 39 -3.41 -2.20 0.26
CA ALA A 39 -2.28 -1.91 1.13
C ALA A 39 -1.94 -3.10 2.04
N LEU A 40 -0.67 -3.19 2.45
CA LEU A 40 -0.22 -4.09 3.52
C LEU A 40 -1.02 -3.81 4.81
N GLY A 41 -1.34 -4.88 5.53
CA GLY A 41 -2.04 -4.82 6.81
C GLY A 41 -3.56 -4.61 6.73
N VAL A 42 -4.12 -4.49 5.51
CA VAL A 42 -5.57 -4.40 5.32
C VAL A 42 -6.25 -5.69 5.76
N ASP A 43 -7.31 -5.56 6.54
CA ASP A 43 -8.18 -6.65 6.96
C ASP A 43 -9.55 -6.42 6.32
N THR A 44 -9.92 -7.25 5.36
CA THR A 44 -11.19 -7.11 4.62
C THR A 44 -12.41 -7.37 5.49
N SER A 45 -12.24 -8.05 6.63
CA SER A 45 -13.30 -8.25 7.62
C SER A 45 -13.56 -7.03 8.51
N THR A 46 -12.66 -6.04 8.50
CA THR A 46 -12.86 -4.79 9.24
C THR A 46 -14.04 -4.01 8.65
N PRO A 47 -15.11 -3.72 9.43
CA PRO A 47 -16.22 -2.93 8.93
C PRO A 47 -15.78 -1.48 8.66
N ARG A 48 -16.31 -0.86 7.62
CA ARG A 48 -15.92 0.49 7.16
C ARG A 48 -17.10 1.48 7.11
N ASP A 49 -18.16 1.18 7.85
CA ASP A 49 -19.43 1.93 7.92
C ASP A 49 -19.52 2.84 9.16
N GLY A 50 -18.38 3.20 9.76
CA GLY A 50 -18.34 4.02 10.96
C GLY A 50 -17.02 4.76 11.16
N THR A 51 -17.04 5.79 12.02
CA THR A 51 -15.90 6.73 12.20
C THR A 51 -15.15 6.56 13.52
N ARG A 52 -15.50 5.54 14.32
CA ARG A 52 -14.86 5.26 15.62
C ARG A 52 -13.60 4.41 15.45
N ARG A 53 -12.61 4.61 16.33
CA ARG A 53 -11.36 3.84 16.35
C ARG A 53 -11.57 2.32 16.36
N ARG A 54 -12.59 1.83 17.09
CA ARG A 54 -12.97 0.42 17.10
C ARG A 54 -14.44 0.30 16.71
N PRO A 55 -14.82 -0.64 15.83
CA PRO A 55 -13.95 -1.55 15.07
C PRO A 55 -13.33 -0.95 13.79
N PHE A 56 -13.79 0.22 13.34
CA PHE A 56 -13.71 0.62 11.92
C PHE A 56 -12.34 1.05 11.36
N GLN A 57 -11.29 0.95 12.16
CA GLN A 57 -10.01 1.62 11.93
C GLN A 57 -8.83 0.74 12.35
N GLN A 58 -9.06 -0.54 12.63
CA GLN A 58 -8.00 -1.38 13.20
C GLN A 58 -6.88 -1.68 12.20
N ASP A 59 -7.20 -1.73 10.92
CA ASP A 59 -6.33 -2.06 9.80
C ASP A 59 -5.79 -0.84 9.03
N ALA A 60 -6.14 0.39 9.44
CA ALA A 60 -5.61 1.56 8.75
C ALA A 60 -4.14 1.77 9.13
N THR A 61 -3.29 1.79 8.10
CA THR A 61 -1.87 2.01 8.25
C THR A 61 -1.60 3.47 8.64
N ARG A 62 -0.74 3.65 9.64
CA ARG A 62 -0.16 4.93 10.02
C ARG A 62 1.36 4.88 9.91
N PHE A 63 1.96 5.97 9.44
CA PHE A 63 3.41 6.10 9.34
C PHE A 63 3.95 6.86 10.55
N ARG A 64 4.19 6.14 11.65
CA ARG A 64 4.69 6.69 12.91
C ARG A 64 5.59 5.70 13.64
N GLY A 65 6.25 6.19 14.69
CA GLY A 65 7.10 5.37 15.55
C GLY A 65 8.29 4.82 14.78
N ASN A 66 8.61 3.55 15.01
CA ASN A 66 9.75 2.89 14.36
C ASN A 66 9.50 2.61 12.87
N ALA A 67 8.23 2.41 12.48
CA ALA A 67 7.84 2.15 11.10
C ALA A 67 7.48 3.43 10.31
N ALA A 68 7.79 4.62 10.85
CA ALA A 68 7.44 5.90 10.22
C ALA A 68 8.05 6.07 8.83
N ASP A 69 9.30 5.62 8.65
CA ASP A 69 10.05 5.78 7.40
C ASP A 69 10.06 4.50 6.55
N THR A 70 9.36 3.45 7.00
CA THR A 70 9.27 2.16 6.30
C THR A 70 7.86 1.90 5.77
N VAL A 71 7.22 0.80 6.17
CA VAL A 71 5.93 0.32 5.67
C VAL A 71 4.75 0.62 6.59
N GLY A 72 4.98 1.38 7.67
CA GLY A 72 3.96 1.77 8.63
C GLY A 72 3.49 0.63 9.53
N GLU A 73 2.51 0.94 10.38
CA GLU A 73 1.92 0.02 11.35
C GLU A 73 0.39 0.16 11.36
N THR A 74 -0.31 -0.92 11.69
CA THR A 74 -1.75 -0.95 11.98
C THR A 74 -2.01 -1.03 13.48
N LEU A 75 -3.25 -0.74 13.90
CA LEU A 75 -3.63 -0.86 15.31
C LEU A 75 -3.85 -2.31 15.75
N SER A 76 -4.28 -3.19 14.85
CA SER A 76 -4.53 -4.61 15.13
C SER A 76 -3.24 -5.42 15.13
N ASN A 77 -2.38 -5.23 14.13
CA ASN A 77 -1.29 -6.15 13.82
C ASN A 77 0.11 -5.56 14.05
N GLY A 78 0.22 -4.28 14.42
CA GLY A 78 1.51 -3.61 14.62
C GLY A 78 2.20 -3.27 13.30
N ASP A 79 3.53 -3.27 13.29
CA ASP A 79 4.33 -3.00 12.10
C ASP A 79 3.90 -3.92 10.94
N ASN A 80 3.68 -3.35 9.76
CA ASN A 80 3.34 -4.11 8.56
C ASN A 80 4.53 -4.98 8.14
N ASP A 81 4.24 -6.20 7.68
CA ASP A 81 5.24 -7.13 7.16
C ASP A 81 5.11 -7.22 5.63
N ILE A 82 6.21 -7.02 4.90
CA ILE A 82 6.22 -7.00 3.43
C ILE A 82 5.96 -8.40 2.88
N GLU A 83 6.61 -9.43 3.43
CA GLU A 83 6.51 -10.81 2.93
C GLU A 83 5.13 -11.38 3.24
N GLN A 84 4.75 -11.37 4.52
CA GLN A 84 3.48 -11.93 4.95
C GLN A 84 2.30 -11.10 4.43
N GLY A 85 2.37 -9.77 4.47
CA GLY A 85 1.28 -8.93 3.98
C GLY A 85 1.08 -9.06 2.47
N THR A 86 2.14 -9.30 1.69
CA THR A 86 2.00 -9.56 0.25
C THR A 86 1.36 -10.93 -0.01
N LEU A 87 1.74 -11.97 0.75
CA LEU A 87 1.07 -13.28 0.70
C LEU A 87 -0.42 -13.16 1.01
N ASP A 88 -0.76 -12.44 2.08
CA ASP A 88 -2.15 -12.23 2.50
C ASP A 88 -2.97 -11.50 1.40
N ILE A 89 -2.39 -10.49 0.75
CA ILE A 89 -3.03 -9.78 -0.38
C ILE A 89 -3.29 -10.72 -1.56
N MET A 90 -2.32 -11.56 -1.91
CA MET A 90 -2.45 -12.51 -3.02
C MET A 90 -3.50 -13.58 -2.72
N GLU A 91 -3.56 -14.06 -1.48
CA GLU A 91 -4.58 -15.01 -1.02
C GLU A 91 -5.98 -14.38 -1.04
N GLU A 92 -6.14 -13.18 -0.50
CA GLU A 92 -7.43 -12.48 -0.39
C GLU A 92 -7.99 -12.10 -1.77
N THR A 93 -7.14 -11.58 -2.67
CA THR A 93 -7.61 -11.16 -4.01
C THR A 93 -7.75 -12.33 -4.98
N GLY A 94 -7.05 -13.45 -4.74
CA GLY A 94 -6.97 -14.56 -5.70
C GLY A 94 -6.40 -14.16 -7.07
N SER A 95 -5.66 -13.05 -7.12
CA SER A 95 -5.16 -12.43 -8.35
C SER A 95 -3.65 -12.22 -8.30
N GLN A 96 -3.04 -11.94 -9.45
CA GLN A 96 -1.68 -11.39 -9.46
C GLN A 96 -1.67 -10.03 -8.78
N LEU A 97 -0.55 -9.67 -8.15
CA LEU A 97 -0.31 -8.31 -7.65
C LEU A 97 -0.60 -7.27 -8.74
N PRO A 98 -0.93 -6.01 -8.37
CA PRO A 98 -1.12 -4.94 -9.34
C PRO A 98 0.08 -4.87 -10.32
N GLN A 99 -0.21 -5.09 -11.60
CA GLN A 99 0.80 -5.13 -12.66
C GLN A 99 0.96 -3.75 -13.25
N VAL A 100 2.15 -3.17 -13.15
CA VAL A 100 2.44 -1.81 -13.63
C VAL A 100 3.49 -1.80 -14.73
N ASN A 101 3.34 -0.91 -15.70
CA ASN A 101 4.37 -0.66 -16.72
C ASN A 101 5.29 0.50 -16.31
N PRO A 102 6.55 0.56 -16.82
CA PRO A 102 7.33 1.79 -16.74
C PRO A 102 6.58 2.90 -17.48
N GLY A 103 6.31 4.02 -16.80
CA GLY A 103 5.52 5.13 -17.36
C GLY A 103 4.01 4.94 -17.27
N GLY A 104 3.55 3.83 -16.68
CA GLY A 104 2.16 3.51 -16.46
C GLY A 104 1.57 4.19 -15.22
N SER A 105 0.59 3.54 -14.60
CA SER A 105 -0.11 4.08 -13.43
C SER A 105 -0.61 3.00 -12.50
N LEU A 106 -0.73 3.38 -11.22
CA LEU A 106 -1.42 2.61 -10.20
C LEU A 106 -2.70 3.38 -9.81
N GLU A 107 -3.85 2.78 -10.09
CA GLU A 107 -5.15 3.30 -9.67
C GLU A 107 -5.54 2.68 -8.33
N MET A 108 -5.89 3.51 -7.35
CA MET A 108 -6.19 3.09 -5.99
C MET A 108 -7.56 3.60 -5.54
N THR A 109 -8.17 2.84 -4.63
CA THR A 109 -9.35 3.26 -3.88
C THR A 109 -8.93 3.53 -2.44
N VAL A 110 -9.06 4.79 -2.01
CA VAL A 110 -8.86 5.21 -0.63
C VAL A 110 -10.21 5.24 0.05
N HIS A 111 -10.40 4.38 1.04
CA HIS A 111 -11.51 4.50 1.97
C HIS A 111 -11.13 5.52 3.06
N GLN A 112 -11.77 6.68 3.06
CA GLN A 112 -11.62 7.67 4.11
C GLN A 112 -12.55 7.30 5.28
N VAL A 113 -12.00 6.85 6.40
CA VAL A 113 -12.81 6.42 7.54
C VAL A 113 -13.40 7.62 8.31
N ASN A 114 -12.64 8.68 8.48
CA ASN A 114 -13.06 9.87 9.23
C ASN A 114 -12.36 11.14 8.70
N SER A 115 -12.64 12.29 9.33
CA SER A 115 -12.31 13.59 8.76
C SER A 115 -10.86 13.72 8.34
N ASP A 116 -9.88 13.27 9.13
CA ASP A 116 -8.44 13.41 8.86
C ASP A 116 -7.82 12.22 8.10
N GLY A 117 -8.64 11.33 7.55
CA GLY A 117 -8.24 10.36 6.52
C GLY A 117 -8.33 10.90 5.09
N ALA A 118 -8.49 12.21 4.91
CA ALA A 118 -8.64 12.82 3.59
C ALA A 118 -7.28 13.19 2.98
N GLY A 119 -7.25 13.65 1.74
CA GLY A 119 -6.03 14.08 1.05
C GLY A 119 -5.63 15.54 1.33
N PRO A 120 -4.70 16.11 0.53
CA PRO A 120 -4.06 15.48 -0.62
C PRO A 120 -2.97 14.48 -0.21
N TYR A 121 -2.95 13.32 -0.86
CA TYR A 121 -1.93 12.29 -0.68
C TYR A 121 -0.67 12.63 -1.48
N THR A 122 0.47 12.23 -0.92
CA THR A 122 1.75 12.11 -1.61
C THR A 122 2.08 10.65 -1.77
N CYS A 123 2.53 10.24 -2.96
CA CYS A 123 2.98 8.88 -3.22
C CYS A 123 4.48 8.83 -3.52
N MET A 124 5.09 7.71 -3.17
CA MET A 124 6.50 7.40 -3.38
C MET A 124 6.66 5.92 -3.70
N ILE A 125 7.75 5.57 -4.38
CA ILE A 125 8.05 4.21 -4.82
C ILE A 125 9.39 3.75 -4.26
N ASN A 126 9.44 2.50 -3.81
CA ASN A 126 10.65 1.79 -3.42
C ASN A 126 10.93 0.72 -4.48
N ALA A 127 12.10 0.83 -5.13
CA ALA A 127 12.45 0.01 -6.29
C ALA A 127 12.87 -1.43 -5.95
N ASP A 128 13.44 -1.64 -4.77
CA ASP A 128 14.10 -2.90 -4.39
C ASP A 128 13.23 -3.82 -3.52
N GLY A 129 11.98 -3.43 -3.24
CA GLY A 129 11.05 -4.22 -2.43
C GLY A 129 11.34 -4.23 -0.93
N THR A 130 12.37 -3.49 -0.45
CA THR A 130 12.78 -3.51 0.97
C THR A 130 11.99 -2.55 1.85
N GLY A 131 11.34 -1.54 1.26
CA GLY A 131 10.63 -0.49 1.99
C GLY A 131 11.54 0.46 2.78
N THR A 132 12.83 0.56 2.42
CA THR A 132 13.82 1.38 3.15
C THR A 132 14.28 2.64 2.42
N SER A 133 14.01 2.74 1.11
CA SER A 133 14.34 3.90 0.27
C SER A 133 13.14 4.27 -0.59
N TRP A 134 12.84 5.57 -0.68
CA TRP A 134 11.61 6.05 -1.31
C TRP A 134 11.87 7.24 -2.23
N ASP A 135 11.42 7.12 -3.48
CA ASP A 135 11.45 8.20 -4.46
C ASP A 135 10.02 8.73 -4.69
N ASN A 136 9.83 10.04 -4.62
CA ASN A 136 8.52 10.65 -4.86
C ASN A 136 8.04 10.40 -6.29
N ILE A 137 6.78 10.02 -6.44
CA ILE A 137 6.13 9.83 -7.74
C ILE A 137 4.93 10.78 -7.89
N PRO A 138 4.60 11.21 -9.12
CA PRO A 138 3.47 12.11 -9.33
C PRO A 138 2.13 11.45 -8.94
N VAL A 139 1.25 12.24 -8.34
CA VAL A 139 -0.16 11.87 -8.10
C VAL A 139 -1.02 12.66 -9.09
N THR A 140 -1.71 11.97 -9.99
CA THR A 140 -2.49 12.59 -11.09
C THR A 140 -3.97 12.73 -10.79
N THR A 141 -4.50 11.90 -9.90
CA THR A 141 -5.82 12.06 -9.28
C THR A 141 -5.66 11.94 -7.78
N ASN A 142 -6.23 12.87 -7.02
CA ASN A 142 -6.00 12.94 -5.58
C ASN A 142 -7.31 13.06 -4.82
N VAL A 143 -7.30 12.57 -3.57
CA VAL A 143 -8.42 12.68 -2.64
C VAL A 143 -8.53 14.12 -2.16
N GLU A 144 -9.74 14.66 -2.14
CA GLU A 144 -9.98 16.02 -1.65
C GLU A 144 -9.74 16.12 -0.14
N GLY A 145 -9.10 17.21 0.28
CA GLY A 145 -8.94 17.56 1.68
C GLY A 145 -8.11 18.83 1.84
N ASN A 146 -8.15 19.41 3.04
CA ASN A 146 -7.34 20.60 3.32
C ASN A 146 -5.88 20.25 3.61
N GLU A 147 -5.04 21.27 3.85
CA GLU A 147 -3.60 21.13 4.14
C GLU A 147 -3.27 20.24 5.37
N ARG A 148 -4.27 19.89 6.19
CA ARG A 148 -4.12 19.00 7.36
C ARG A 148 -4.65 17.59 7.10
N GLY A 149 -5.01 17.26 5.87
CA GLY A 149 -5.57 15.96 5.52
C GLY A 149 -7.03 15.83 5.87
N ARG A 150 -7.77 16.96 5.99
CA ARG A 150 -9.14 16.95 6.54
C ARG A 150 -10.23 17.25 5.53
N ASN A 151 -11.26 16.41 5.52
CA ASN A 151 -12.54 16.61 4.84
C ASN A 151 -13.65 15.90 5.63
N ARG A 152 -14.62 16.61 6.22
CA ARG A 152 -15.68 15.94 6.99
C ARG A 152 -16.78 15.35 6.10
N ASP A 153 -16.96 15.91 4.92
CA ASP A 153 -18.05 15.48 4.04
C ASP A 153 -17.73 14.16 3.34
N GLY A 154 -16.45 13.76 3.33
CA GLY A 154 -15.97 12.49 2.79
C GLY A 154 -15.82 11.34 3.79
N GLU A 155 -16.28 11.48 5.05
CA GLU A 155 -16.18 10.39 6.02
C GLU A 155 -16.98 9.14 5.58
N MET A 156 -16.40 7.95 5.79
CA MET A 156 -16.95 6.65 5.38
C MET A 156 -17.16 6.53 3.86
N GLY A 157 -16.38 7.28 3.08
CA GLY A 157 -16.46 7.33 1.63
C GLY A 157 -15.23 6.73 0.94
N ASP A 158 -15.44 6.24 -0.27
CA ASP A 158 -14.38 5.74 -1.15
C ASP A 158 -14.03 6.79 -2.20
N PHE A 159 -12.73 7.06 -2.36
CA PHE A 159 -12.22 8.09 -3.26
C PHE A 159 -11.10 7.55 -4.15
N PRO A 160 -11.03 7.99 -5.41
CA PRO A 160 -9.95 7.59 -6.30
C PRO A 160 -8.64 8.31 -5.93
N LEU A 161 -7.54 7.57 -6.01
CA LEU A 161 -6.17 8.08 -5.94
C LEU A 161 -5.38 7.42 -7.07
N VAL A 162 -4.68 8.20 -7.90
CA VAL A 162 -3.91 7.65 -9.02
C VAL A 162 -2.47 8.16 -8.94
N ALA A 163 -1.52 7.23 -8.87
CA ALA A 163 -0.10 7.52 -8.89
C ALA A 163 0.52 7.12 -10.23
N SER A 164 1.35 7.99 -10.82
CA SER A 164 2.06 7.70 -12.06
C SER A 164 3.39 6.99 -11.78
N ILE A 165 3.61 5.86 -12.44
CA ILE A 165 4.86 5.12 -12.34
C ILE A 165 5.90 5.81 -13.25
N PRO A 166 7.12 6.10 -12.78
CA PRO A 166 8.14 6.73 -13.61
C PRO A 166 8.46 5.91 -14.87
N ALA A 167 8.72 6.58 -16.00
CA ALA A 167 9.06 5.93 -17.27
C ALA A 167 10.35 5.07 -17.20
N GLY A 168 11.27 5.42 -16.30
CA GLY A 168 12.49 4.66 -16.04
C GLY A 168 12.40 3.73 -14.84
N GLN A 169 11.21 3.49 -14.28
CA GLN A 169 11.05 2.63 -13.12
C GLN A 169 11.47 1.20 -13.45
N ASN A 170 12.33 0.64 -12.60
CA ASN A 170 12.71 -0.76 -12.65
C ASN A 170 12.58 -1.35 -11.24
N CYS A 171 11.79 -2.39 -11.10
CA CYS A 171 11.61 -3.08 -9.82
C CYS A 171 12.53 -4.29 -9.74
N THR A 172 13.28 -4.40 -8.65
CA THR A 172 14.27 -5.46 -8.45
C THR A 172 14.00 -6.29 -7.21
N GLY A 173 12.92 -6.01 -6.48
CA GLY A 173 12.54 -6.77 -5.31
C GLY A 173 12.05 -8.17 -5.67
N THR A 174 12.31 -9.10 -4.76
CA THR A 174 11.63 -10.39 -4.69
C THR A 174 10.88 -10.42 -3.37
N VAL A 175 9.55 -10.54 -3.42
CA VAL A 175 8.66 -10.53 -2.25
C VAL A 175 7.59 -11.60 -2.44
N ALA A 176 7.30 -12.38 -1.42
CA ALA A 176 6.28 -13.44 -1.45
C ALA A 176 6.48 -14.47 -2.59
N GLY A 177 7.73 -14.63 -3.05
CA GLY A 177 8.07 -15.49 -4.19
C GLY A 177 7.82 -14.85 -5.57
N GLU A 178 7.33 -13.61 -5.61
CA GLU A 178 7.17 -12.83 -6.83
C GLU A 178 8.41 -11.97 -7.11
N ASP A 179 8.92 -12.04 -8.34
CA ASP A 179 10.05 -11.24 -8.81
C ASP A 179 9.58 -9.92 -9.45
N ASN A 180 10.48 -8.93 -9.48
CA ASN A 180 10.24 -7.60 -10.05
C ASN A 180 9.19 -6.80 -9.26
N VAL A 181 9.20 -6.92 -7.94
CA VAL A 181 8.29 -6.21 -7.04
C VAL A 181 8.88 -4.86 -6.63
N CYS A 182 8.07 -3.81 -6.74
CA CYS A 182 8.26 -2.52 -6.06
C CYS A 182 7.22 -2.37 -4.95
N LEU A 183 7.46 -1.42 -4.05
CA LEU A 183 6.43 -0.98 -3.10
C LEU A 183 6.03 0.46 -3.44
N VAL A 184 4.73 0.73 -3.53
CA VAL A 184 4.19 2.08 -3.65
C VAL A 184 3.59 2.50 -2.32
N ARG A 185 4.18 3.51 -1.69
CA ARG A 185 3.68 4.11 -0.46
C ARG A 185 2.92 5.37 -0.79
N CYS A 186 1.68 5.48 -0.34
CA CYS A 186 0.90 6.71 -0.40
C CYS A 186 0.46 7.11 0.99
N GLN A 187 0.60 8.39 1.31
CA GLN A 187 0.26 8.93 2.62
C GLN A 187 -0.32 10.33 2.55
N ASN A 188 -1.24 10.65 3.46
CA ASN A 188 -1.81 11.99 3.61
C ASN A 188 -0.99 12.87 4.56
N PRO A 189 -1.29 14.18 4.71
CA PRO A 189 -0.47 15.10 5.49
C PRO A 189 -0.91 15.16 6.97
N ALA A 190 -1.71 14.21 7.45
CA ALA A 190 -2.26 14.24 8.79
C ALA A 190 -1.16 14.17 9.86
N ARG A 191 -1.13 15.18 10.75
CA ARG A 191 -0.09 15.25 11.80
C ARG A 191 -0.23 14.17 12.84
N ALA A 192 -1.42 13.60 13.04
CA ALA A 192 -1.70 12.48 13.96
C ALA A 192 -1.01 11.15 13.53
N GLY A 193 -0.33 11.20 12.38
CA GLY A 193 0.41 10.13 11.71
C GLY A 193 -0.02 10.19 10.27
N PRO A 194 0.86 10.39 9.27
CA PRO A 194 0.42 10.24 7.90
C PRO A 194 -0.30 8.89 7.74
N PHE A 195 -1.49 8.90 7.15
CA PHE A 195 -2.31 7.69 6.92
C PHE A 195 -2.36 7.37 5.44
N GLY A 196 -2.53 6.09 5.13
CA GLY A 196 -2.60 5.59 3.77
C GLY A 196 -2.21 4.13 3.74
N GLY A 197 -1.14 3.79 3.04
CA GLY A 197 -0.63 2.42 3.01
C GLY A 197 0.53 2.23 2.04
N VAL A 198 1.07 1.01 2.07
CA VAL A 198 2.08 0.53 1.13
C VAL A 198 1.48 -0.60 0.31
N ILE A 199 1.55 -0.51 -1.01
CA ILE A 199 0.99 -1.46 -1.96
C ILE A 199 2.17 -2.16 -2.66
N PRO A 200 2.32 -3.48 -2.53
CA PRO A 200 3.21 -4.24 -3.40
C PRO A 200 2.68 -4.21 -4.83
N VAL A 201 3.52 -3.80 -5.77
CA VAL A 201 3.21 -3.82 -7.21
C VAL A 201 4.28 -4.60 -7.93
N GLN A 202 3.93 -5.27 -9.01
CA GLN A 202 4.88 -6.03 -9.81
C GLN A 202 5.01 -5.36 -11.18
N MET A 203 6.24 -5.25 -11.67
CA MET A 203 6.43 -4.80 -13.05
C MET A 203 5.86 -5.84 -13.98
N ALA A 204 4.93 -5.41 -14.84
CA ALA A 204 4.40 -6.25 -15.89
C ALA A 204 5.58 -6.77 -16.71
N GLN A 205 5.73 -8.09 -16.76
CA GLN A 205 6.70 -8.68 -17.66
C GLN A 205 6.24 -8.38 -19.08
N ALA A 206 7.16 -7.91 -19.94
CA ALA A 206 6.89 -7.92 -21.37
C ALA A 206 6.50 -9.35 -21.71
N ASN A 207 5.27 -9.57 -22.21
CA ASN A 207 4.75 -10.89 -22.54
C ASN A 207 5.79 -11.65 -23.38
N GLY A 208 6.63 -12.43 -22.71
CA GLY A 208 7.41 -13.47 -23.33
C GLY A 208 6.37 -14.51 -23.69
N ASP A 209 6.22 -14.76 -24.99
CA ASP A 209 5.43 -15.85 -25.53
C ASP A 209 5.45 -17.03 -24.57
N THR A 210 4.26 -17.49 -24.18
CA THR A 210 4.02 -18.76 -23.48
C THR A 210 5.10 -19.77 -23.83
N ALA A 211 6.11 -19.91 -22.98
CA ALA A 211 7.05 -21.01 -23.03
C ALA A 211 6.32 -22.23 -22.48
N GLY A 212 5.36 -22.71 -23.26
CA GLY A 212 4.81 -24.04 -23.13
C GLY A 212 5.98 -25.00 -23.14
N ASN A 213 6.13 -25.71 -22.03
CA ASN A 213 7.03 -26.82 -21.85
C ASN A 213 6.72 -27.91 -22.90
N ALA A 214 7.23 -27.75 -24.12
CA ALA A 214 7.20 -28.78 -25.15
C ALA A 214 8.47 -29.63 -24.97
N GLY A 215 8.29 -30.76 -24.32
CA GLY A 215 9.33 -31.74 -24.07
C GLY A 215 10.10 -32.14 -25.33
N ASN A 216 11.39 -32.38 -25.09
CA ASN A 216 12.30 -33.22 -25.85
C ASN A 216 11.63 -34.16 -26.88
N ALA A 217 11.77 -33.85 -28.17
CA ALA A 217 11.53 -34.79 -29.25
C ALA A 217 12.57 -34.62 -30.36
N GLY A 218 13.62 -35.44 -30.27
CA GLY A 218 14.09 -36.24 -31.40
C GLY A 218 14.68 -35.51 -32.61
N ASN A 219 16.01 -35.41 -32.59
CA ASN A 219 16.85 -35.41 -33.78
C ASN A 219 16.48 -36.60 -34.71
N ALA A 220 16.01 -36.32 -35.92
CA ALA A 220 16.05 -37.24 -37.06
C ALA A 220 16.13 -36.44 -38.36
N GLY A 221 17.33 -36.39 -38.94
CA GLY A 221 17.60 -35.74 -40.21
C GLY A 221 16.89 -36.40 -41.40
N ASN A 222 16.64 -35.61 -42.44
CA ASN A 222 16.30 -36.14 -43.75
C ASN A 222 17.29 -35.64 -44.80
N THR A 223 18.15 -36.55 -45.20
CA THR A 223 19.04 -36.52 -46.36
C THR A 223 18.26 -36.42 -47.68
N GLY A 224 18.69 -35.47 -48.51
CA GLY A 224 18.79 -35.51 -49.98
C GLY A 224 17.75 -36.28 -50.82
N ASN A 225 17.15 -35.55 -51.77
CA ASN A 225 16.78 -36.15 -53.04
C ASN A 225 17.08 -35.20 -54.22
N THR A 226 18.05 -35.60 -55.05
CA THR A 226 18.41 -35.01 -56.34
C THR A 226 18.14 -36.04 -57.44
N GLY A 227 17.41 -35.63 -58.49
CA GLY A 227 17.20 -36.36 -59.75
C GLY A 227 15.96 -37.28 -59.74
N ASN A 228 15.25 -37.56 -60.83
CA ASN A 228 15.48 -37.34 -62.26
C ASN A 228 14.17 -37.73 -63.02
N ALA A 229 13.83 -37.03 -64.11
CA ALA A 229 13.32 -37.56 -65.38
C ALA A 229 12.91 -36.39 -66.30
#